data_AF-A0A9E6UPV9-F1
#
_entry.id   AF-A0A9E6UPV9-F1
#
_cell.length_a   1.000
_cell.length_b   1.000
_cell.length_c   1.000
_cell.angle_alpha   90.00
_cell.angle_beta   90.00
_cell.angle_gamma   90.00
#
_symmetry.space_group_name_H-M   'P 1'
#
loop_
_entity.id
_entity.type
_entity.pdbx_description
1 polymer ?
#
loop_
_entity_poly.entity_id
_entity_poly.type
_entity_poly.pdbx_seq_one_letter_code
_entity_poly.pdbx_strand_id
1 'polypeptide(L)'
;MRARMGAADEAAANRYAVWGRAGSVARGNAAWLIGADHVEAGICAAQDYRRLALAAVERLRAEGRDPIVYRRHRGEGLAKAAELAEAAGMALDPSTAPAELDYVEALERPATVLVFASSVADTLAALDPSLDIARIALPPGYLRKRADHIRAVVAAHDAFNPRLRVIHPDATA
;
A
#
# COMPACT_ATOMS: atom_id res chain seq x y z
N MET A 1 3.23 35.53 15.70
CA MET A 1 4.29 34.91 16.52
C MET A 1 4.94 33.81 15.69
N ARG A 2 5.98 34.14 14.91
CA ARG A 2 6.73 33.18 14.08
C ARG A 2 7.78 32.51 14.97
N ALA A 3 7.60 31.23 15.29
CA ALA A 3 8.64 30.44 15.93
C ALA A 3 9.83 30.31 14.97
N ARG A 4 11.01 30.68 15.45
CA ARG A 4 12.29 30.58 14.75
C ARG A 4 12.67 29.10 14.69
N MET A 5 12.66 28.51 13.52
CA MET A 5 13.36 27.24 13.27
C MET A 5 14.86 27.51 13.52
N GLY A 6 15.48 26.76 14.42
CA GLY A 6 16.92 26.79 14.67
C GLY A 6 17.68 25.96 13.64
N ALA A 7 19.00 26.13 13.54
CA ALA A 7 19.85 25.32 12.65
C ALA A 7 19.83 23.82 12.99
N ALA A 8 19.36 23.43 14.18
CA ALA A 8 19.12 22.05 14.59
C ALA A 8 17.72 21.53 14.20
N ASP A 9 16.82 22.40 13.75
CA ASP A 9 15.53 22.06 13.15
C ASP A 9 15.66 21.82 11.64
N GLU A 10 16.88 21.71 11.11
CA GLU A 10 17.10 21.07 9.83
C GLU A 10 16.45 19.69 9.90
N ALA A 11 15.39 19.52 9.11
CA ALA A 11 14.67 18.27 8.94
C ALA A 11 15.71 17.16 8.84
N ALA A 12 15.80 16.32 9.87
CA ALA A 12 16.81 15.28 9.96
C ALA A 12 16.86 14.60 8.60
N ALA A 13 17.98 14.76 7.89
CA ALA A 13 18.11 14.33 6.51
C ALA A 13 17.69 12.85 6.46
N ASN A 14 16.48 12.63 5.96
CA ASN A 14 15.81 11.36 6.14
C ASN A 14 16.71 10.33 5.45
N ARG A 15 17.15 9.30 6.19
CA ARG A 15 18.10 8.29 5.69
C ARG A 15 17.61 7.56 4.43
N TYR A 16 16.35 7.77 4.02
CA TYR A 16 15.82 7.44 2.71
C TYR A 16 16.71 7.91 1.54
N ALA A 17 17.43 9.03 1.65
CA ALA A 17 18.38 9.46 0.61
C ALA A 17 19.54 8.44 0.41
N VAL A 18 19.92 7.70 1.46
CA VAL A 18 20.91 6.62 1.39
C VAL A 18 20.35 5.40 0.65
N TRP A 19 19.03 5.21 0.69
CA TRP A 19 18.31 4.16 -0.06
C TRP A 19 17.93 4.58 -1.48
N GLY A 20 18.10 5.86 -1.84
CA GLY A 20 17.88 6.41 -3.18
C GLY A 20 18.77 5.80 -4.29
N ARG A 21 19.69 4.89 -3.95
CA ARG A 21 20.38 4.03 -4.92
C ARG A 21 19.51 2.87 -5.45
N ALA A 22 18.24 2.79 -5.06
CA ALA A 22 17.27 1.80 -5.56
C ALA A 22 16.96 1.91 -7.07
N GLY A 23 17.36 3.00 -7.74
CA GLY A 23 17.04 3.28 -9.14
C GLY A 23 17.68 2.38 -10.20
N SER A 24 18.52 1.40 -9.81
CA SER A 24 19.17 0.49 -10.76
C SER A 24 18.59 -0.93 -10.80
N VAL A 25 17.57 -1.23 -9.98
CA VAL A 25 16.93 -2.56 -9.97
C VAL A 25 15.89 -2.64 -11.08
N ALA A 26 15.89 -3.74 -11.83
CA ALA A 26 14.92 -3.96 -12.90
C ALA A 26 13.49 -3.92 -12.35
N ARG A 27 12.55 -3.40 -13.16
CA ARG A 27 11.12 -3.40 -12.84
C ARG A 27 10.43 -4.46 -13.68
N GLY A 28 9.77 -5.40 -13.01
CA GLY A 28 8.96 -6.44 -13.65
C GLY A 28 7.55 -5.97 -13.95
N ASN A 29 6.68 -6.92 -14.31
CA ASN A 29 5.25 -6.66 -14.52
C ASN A 29 4.38 -6.96 -13.28
N ALA A 30 4.99 -7.48 -12.21
CA ALA A 30 4.27 -7.88 -11.00
C ALA A 30 3.61 -6.68 -10.32
N ALA A 31 2.49 -6.92 -9.64
CA ALA A 31 1.91 -5.94 -8.72
C ALA A 31 1.93 -6.48 -7.30
N TRP A 32 2.17 -5.60 -6.32
CA TRP A 32 2.06 -5.95 -4.91
C TRP A 32 0.77 -5.37 -4.35
N LEU A 33 -0.04 -6.21 -3.71
CA LEU A 33 -1.15 -5.78 -2.86
C LEU A 33 -0.69 -5.86 -1.40
N ILE A 34 -0.55 -4.70 -0.77
CA ILE A 34 -0.19 -4.60 0.64
C ILE A 34 -1.46 -4.76 1.47
N GLY A 35 -1.52 -5.82 2.26
CA GLY A 35 -2.61 -6.10 3.18
C GLY A 35 -2.68 -5.08 4.32
N ALA A 36 -3.78 -5.12 5.07
CA ALA A 36 -3.99 -4.32 6.28
C ALA A 36 -4.67 -5.15 7.38
N ASP A 37 -4.43 -4.78 8.63
CA ASP A 37 -5.08 -5.37 9.81
C ASP A 37 -6.46 -4.78 10.08
N HIS A 38 -7.13 -4.21 9.07
CA HIS A 38 -8.41 -3.52 9.24
C HIS A 38 -9.51 -4.39 9.83
N VAL A 39 -9.48 -5.71 9.58
CA VAL A 39 -10.45 -6.64 10.15
C VAL A 39 -10.14 -6.88 11.62
N GLU A 40 -8.88 -7.17 11.93
CA GLU A 40 -8.36 -7.45 13.26
C GLU A 40 -8.47 -6.24 14.20
N ALA A 41 -8.26 -5.04 13.67
CA ALA A 41 -8.45 -3.77 14.37
C ALA A 41 -9.93 -3.34 14.48
N GLY A 42 -10.86 -4.09 13.88
CA GLY A 42 -12.29 -3.78 13.85
C GLY A 42 -12.64 -2.52 13.05
N ILE A 43 -11.76 -2.09 12.15
CA ILE A 43 -11.95 -0.96 11.23
C ILE A 43 -13.03 -1.30 10.21
N CYS A 44 -13.13 -2.54 9.74
CA CYS A 44 -14.17 -3.00 8.80
C CYS A 44 -14.63 -4.43 9.12
N ALA A 45 -15.65 -4.93 8.42
CA ALA A 45 -15.97 -6.35 8.45
C ALA A 45 -15.06 -7.15 7.53
N ALA A 46 -14.82 -8.42 7.89
CA ALA A 46 -14.06 -9.38 7.08
C ALA A 46 -14.59 -9.49 5.64
N GLN A 47 -15.91 -9.56 5.48
CA GLN A 47 -16.57 -9.63 4.16
C GLN A 47 -16.37 -8.37 3.30
N ASP A 48 -16.39 -7.18 3.91
CA ASP A 48 -16.15 -5.93 3.20
C ASP A 48 -14.67 -5.80 2.77
N TYR A 49 -13.74 -6.22 3.65
CA TYR A 49 -12.31 -6.31 3.32
C TYR A 49 -12.06 -7.26 2.14
N ARG A 50 -12.62 -8.48 2.22
CA ARG A 50 -12.48 -9.50 1.19
C ARG A 50 -13.04 -9.02 -0.15
N ARG A 51 -14.25 -8.45 -0.17
CA ARG A 51 -14.86 -7.92 -1.41
C ARG A 51 -13.96 -6.88 -2.07
N LEU A 52 -13.46 -5.91 -1.31
CA LEU A 52 -12.60 -4.86 -1.87
C LEU A 52 -11.26 -5.40 -2.37
N ALA A 53 -10.64 -6.31 -1.62
CA ALA A 53 -9.38 -6.92 -2.03
C ALA A 53 -9.54 -7.68 -3.36
N LEU A 54 -10.58 -8.51 -3.49
CA LEU A 54 -10.84 -9.28 -4.71
C LEU A 54 -11.10 -8.37 -5.91
N ALA A 55 -11.97 -7.38 -5.78
CA ALA A 55 -12.27 -6.45 -6.86
C ALA A 55 -11.04 -5.60 -7.25
N ALA A 56 -10.18 -5.24 -6.30
CA ALA A 56 -8.96 -4.52 -6.61
C ALA A 56 -7.93 -5.38 -7.35
N VAL A 57 -7.84 -6.68 -7.04
CA VAL A 57 -7.02 -7.65 -7.79
C VAL A 57 -7.53 -7.80 -9.21
N GLU A 58 -8.85 -7.92 -9.41
CA GLU A 58 -9.46 -7.96 -10.75
C GLU A 58 -9.11 -6.71 -11.55
N ARG A 59 -9.13 -5.53 -10.92
CA ARG A 59 -8.73 -4.29 -11.59
C ARG A 59 -7.25 -4.28 -11.99
N LEU A 60 -6.35 -4.73 -11.12
CA LEU A 60 -4.92 -4.84 -11.46
C LEU A 60 -4.70 -5.79 -12.64
N ARG A 61 -5.42 -6.92 -12.69
CA ARG A 61 -5.36 -7.85 -13.84
C ARG A 61 -5.88 -7.22 -15.13
N ALA A 62 -6.98 -6.46 -15.06
CA ALA A 62 -7.49 -5.73 -16.21
C ALA A 62 -6.49 -4.68 -16.75
N GLU A 63 -5.61 -4.17 -15.88
CA GLU A 63 -4.47 -3.32 -16.25
C GLU A 63 -3.24 -4.12 -16.74
N GLY A 64 -3.36 -5.44 -16.90
CA GLY A 64 -2.30 -6.32 -17.40
C GLY A 64 -1.25 -6.71 -16.36
N ARG A 65 -1.52 -6.51 -15.05
CA ARG A 65 -0.58 -6.86 -13.98
C ARG A 65 -0.65 -8.34 -13.63
N ASP A 66 0.49 -9.01 -13.73
CA ASP A 66 0.68 -10.41 -13.33
C ASP A 66 2.19 -10.70 -13.17
N PRO A 67 2.64 -11.44 -12.14
CA PRO A 67 1.85 -11.96 -11.01
C PRO A 67 1.39 -10.87 -10.03
N ILE A 68 0.32 -11.13 -9.29
CA ILE A 68 -0.08 -10.31 -8.14
C ILE A 68 0.39 -10.99 -6.86
N VAL A 69 1.17 -10.28 -6.05
CA VAL A 69 1.73 -10.75 -4.78
C VAL A 69 1.00 -10.06 -3.63
N TYR A 70 0.35 -10.86 -2.78
CA TYR A 70 -0.25 -10.38 -1.54
C TYR A 70 0.81 -10.34 -0.45
N ARG A 71 1.13 -9.15 0.04
CA ARG A 71 2.05 -8.95 1.16
C ARG A 71 1.23 -8.66 2.41
N ARG A 72 1.15 -9.64 3.31
CA ARG A 72 0.31 -9.50 4.51
C ARG A 72 0.80 -8.40 5.43
N HIS A 73 -0.11 -7.75 6.13
CA HIS A 73 0.28 -6.87 7.23
C HIS A 73 0.77 -7.70 8.43
N ARG A 74 1.69 -7.17 9.24
CA ARG A 74 2.17 -7.88 10.45
C ARG A 74 1.06 -8.21 11.45
N GLY A 75 0.04 -7.34 11.52
CA GLY A 75 -1.14 -7.50 12.38
C GLY A 75 -2.26 -8.33 11.75
N GLU A 76 -2.07 -8.79 10.51
CA GLU A 76 -3.04 -9.61 9.79
C GLU A 76 -2.81 -11.10 10.07
N GLY A 77 -3.91 -11.83 10.31
CA GLY A 77 -3.87 -13.28 10.52
C GLY A 77 -3.42 -14.03 9.26
N LEU A 78 -2.45 -14.94 9.39
CA LEU A 78 -1.89 -15.69 8.27
C LEU A 78 -2.94 -16.53 7.52
N ALA A 79 -3.85 -17.19 8.25
CA ALA A 79 -4.92 -17.99 7.63
C ALA A 79 -5.84 -17.13 6.75
N LYS A 80 -6.28 -15.97 7.24
CA LYS A 80 -7.09 -15.01 6.48
C LYS A 80 -6.35 -14.52 5.24
N ALA A 81 -5.06 -14.21 5.37
CA ALA A 81 -4.22 -13.79 4.23
C ALA A 81 -4.08 -14.89 3.17
N ALA A 82 -3.87 -16.15 3.60
CA ALA A 82 -3.78 -17.30 2.71
C ALA A 82 -5.10 -17.56 1.98
N GLU A 83 -6.22 -17.57 2.70
CA GLU A 83 -7.55 -17.73 2.10
C GLU A 83 -7.87 -16.64 1.07
N LEU A 84 -7.49 -15.39 1.37
CA LEU A 84 -7.69 -14.28 0.44
C LEU A 84 -6.78 -14.41 -0.79
N ALA A 85 -5.51 -14.76 -0.59
CA ALA A 85 -4.57 -14.96 -1.68
C ALA A 85 -5.02 -16.10 -2.60
N GLU A 86 -5.43 -17.23 -2.04
CA GLU A 86 -5.97 -18.37 -2.79
C GLU A 86 -7.24 -17.98 -3.56
N ALA A 87 -8.22 -17.37 -2.89
CA ALA A 87 -9.49 -16.97 -3.52
C ALA A 87 -9.30 -15.97 -4.66
N ALA A 88 -8.24 -15.17 -4.61
CA ALA A 88 -7.89 -14.19 -5.61
C ALA A 88 -6.89 -14.72 -6.66
N GLY A 89 -6.32 -15.91 -6.50
CA GLY A 89 -5.20 -16.41 -7.33
C GLY A 89 -3.94 -15.54 -7.23
N MET A 90 -3.62 -15.02 -6.05
CA MET A 90 -2.39 -14.27 -5.76
C MET A 90 -1.30 -15.17 -5.18
N ALA A 91 -0.04 -14.81 -5.38
CA ALA A 91 1.05 -15.38 -4.60
C ALA A 91 1.06 -14.74 -3.20
N LEU A 92 1.08 -15.55 -2.14
CA LEU A 92 1.22 -15.04 -0.77
C LEU A 92 2.69 -14.88 -0.42
N ASP A 93 3.09 -13.67 -0.03
CA ASP A 93 4.34 -13.45 0.70
C ASP A 93 4.07 -13.53 2.21
N PRO A 94 4.62 -14.54 2.93
CA PRO A 94 4.38 -14.70 4.36
C PRO A 94 5.20 -13.73 5.23
N SER A 95 6.13 -12.96 4.64
CA SER A 95 6.97 -11.98 5.33
C SER A 95 6.13 -11.01 6.18
N THR A 96 6.70 -10.61 7.31
CA THR A 96 6.15 -9.55 8.17
C THR A 96 7.09 -8.36 8.27
N ALA A 97 8.16 -8.37 7.47
CA ALA A 97 9.03 -7.22 7.36
C ALA A 97 8.23 -6.02 6.83
N PRO A 98 8.67 -4.79 7.14
CA PRO A 98 8.09 -3.60 6.52
C PRO A 98 8.14 -3.72 5.00
N ALA A 99 7.03 -3.41 4.33
CA ALA A 99 6.92 -3.51 2.88
C ALA A 99 7.98 -2.65 2.15
N GLU A 100 8.43 -1.57 2.78
CA GLU A 100 9.51 -0.71 2.25
C GLU A 100 10.88 -1.39 2.30
N LEU A 101 11.14 -2.19 3.33
CA LEU A 101 12.38 -2.97 3.41
C LEU A 101 12.37 -4.06 2.36
N ASP A 102 11.27 -4.82 2.27
CA ASP A 102 11.09 -5.82 1.24
C ASP A 102 11.18 -5.21 -0.16
N TYR A 103 10.61 -4.01 -0.34
CA TYR A 103 10.73 -3.26 -1.60
C TYR A 103 12.18 -2.95 -1.93
N VAL A 104 13.00 -2.54 -0.96
CA VAL A 104 14.42 -2.22 -1.18
C VAL A 104 15.26 -3.47 -1.47
N GLU A 105 14.94 -4.60 -0.85
CA GLU A 105 15.68 -5.86 -0.97
C GLU A 105 15.25 -6.73 -2.17
N ALA A 106 14.10 -6.44 -2.79
CA ALA A 106 13.60 -7.23 -3.91
C ALA A 106 14.57 -7.25 -5.10
N LEU A 107 14.85 -8.44 -5.64
CA LEU A 107 15.73 -8.60 -6.82
C LEU A 107 15.14 -7.96 -8.09
N GLU A 108 13.81 -7.85 -8.15
CA GLU A 108 13.06 -7.17 -9.18
C GLU A 108 11.96 -6.33 -8.51
N ARG A 109 11.80 -5.08 -8.91
CA ARG A 109 10.75 -4.19 -8.38
C ARG A 109 9.40 -4.49 -9.03
N PRO A 110 8.28 -4.44 -8.29
CA PRO A 110 6.97 -4.50 -8.90
C PRO A 110 6.73 -3.31 -9.85
N ALA A 111 5.89 -3.53 -10.85
CA ALA A 111 5.35 -2.47 -11.68
C ALA A 111 4.48 -1.51 -10.86
N THR A 112 3.63 -2.08 -10.00
CA THR A 112 2.63 -1.34 -9.22
C THR A 112 2.61 -1.80 -7.77
N VAL A 113 2.45 -0.87 -6.82
CA VAL A 113 2.11 -1.19 -5.42
C VAL A 113 0.73 -0.62 -5.09
N LEU A 114 -0.16 -1.48 -4.62
CA LEU A 114 -1.52 -1.16 -4.23
C LEU A 114 -1.68 -1.30 -2.71
N VAL A 115 -2.29 -0.31 -2.05
CA VAL A 115 -2.45 -0.29 -0.59
C VAL A 115 -3.89 -0.04 -0.11
N PHE A 116 -4.20 -0.56 1.08
CA PHE A 116 -5.34 -0.12 1.89
C PHE A 116 -4.92 1.02 2.83
N ALA A 117 -5.11 2.28 2.42
CA ALA A 117 -4.88 3.48 3.24
C ALA A 117 -3.70 3.35 4.23
N SER A 118 -2.49 3.12 3.69
CA SER A 118 -1.29 2.79 4.44
C SER A 118 -0.16 3.75 4.09
N SER A 119 0.53 4.28 5.11
CA SER A 119 1.68 5.19 4.95
C SER A 119 2.84 4.60 4.14
N VAL A 120 2.85 3.28 3.94
CA VAL A 120 3.77 2.61 2.99
C VAL A 120 3.72 3.28 1.62
N ALA A 121 2.55 3.73 1.16
CA ALA A 121 2.43 4.43 -0.11
C ALA A 121 3.24 5.73 -0.15
N ASP A 122 3.26 6.50 0.94
CA ASP A 122 3.99 7.76 1.02
C ASP A 122 5.50 7.51 1.10
N THR A 123 5.91 6.52 1.91
CA THR A 123 7.32 6.14 2.03
C THR A 123 7.87 5.63 0.70
N LEU A 124 7.14 4.76 0.00
CA LEU A 124 7.55 4.23 -1.29
C LEU A 124 7.56 5.30 -2.38
N ALA A 125 6.64 6.28 -2.35
CA ALA A 125 6.65 7.39 -3.30
C ALA A 125 7.90 8.27 -3.13
N ALA A 126 8.35 8.47 -1.89
CA ALA A 126 9.59 9.20 -1.61
C ALA A 126 10.84 8.40 -2.00
N LEU A 127 10.81 7.08 -1.80
CA LEU A 127 11.91 6.16 -2.13
C LEU A 127 12.09 5.94 -3.64
N ASP A 128 10.98 5.78 -4.36
CA ASP A 128 10.94 5.56 -5.79
C ASP A 128 9.85 6.41 -6.45
N PRO A 129 10.18 7.65 -6.86
CA PRO A 129 9.24 8.56 -7.49
C PRO A 129 8.70 8.08 -8.86
N SER A 130 9.27 7.00 -9.41
CA SER A 130 8.85 6.39 -10.68
C SER A 130 7.89 5.22 -10.50
N LEU A 131 7.75 4.70 -9.26
CA LEU A 131 6.86 3.59 -8.96
C LEU A 131 5.40 4.01 -9.16
N ASP A 132 4.62 3.17 -9.86
CA ASP A 132 3.17 3.32 -9.89
C ASP A 132 2.61 2.87 -8.54
N ILE A 133 2.03 3.80 -7.80
CA ILE A 133 1.42 3.53 -6.51
C ILE A 133 -0.08 3.85 -6.62
N ALA A 134 -0.88 2.96 -6.09
CA ALA A 134 -2.32 3.12 -6.03
C ALA A 134 -2.84 2.87 -4.60
N ARG A 135 -3.91 3.57 -4.22
CA ARG A 135 -4.70 3.26 -3.04
C ARG A 135 -6.08 2.76 -3.43
N ILE A 136 -6.63 1.85 -2.64
CA ILE A 136 -8.00 1.38 -2.80
C ILE A 136 -8.96 2.45 -2.27
N ALA A 137 -9.95 2.84 -3.08
CA ALA A 137 -11.05 3.68 -2.63
C ALA A 137 -11.88 2.92 -1.58
N LEU A 138 -12.00 3.49 -0.38
CA LEU A 138 -12.78 2.88 0.70
C LEU A 138 -14.23 3.41 0.63
N PRO A 139 -15.24 2.53 0.48
CA PRO A 139 -16.63 2.96 0.44
C PRO A 139 -17.09 3.49 1.81
N PRO A 140 -18.10 4.36 1.88
CA PRO A 140 -18.54 4.98 3.14
C PRO A 140 -18.88 3.97 4.25
N GLY A 141 -19.46 2.82 3.90
CA GLY A 141 -19.82 1.76 4.85
C GLY A 141 -18.66 0.89 5.33
N TYR A 142 -17.46 1.09 4.80
CA TYR A 142 -16.29 0.28 5.16
C TYR A 142 -15.78 0.58 6.58
N LEU A 143 -15.78 1.85 6.98
CA LEU A 143 -15.16 2.32 8.21
C LEU A 143 -16.14 2.25 9.40
N ARG A 144 -15.96 1.25 10.26
CA ARG A 144 -16.71 1.00 11.49
C ARG A 144 -16.02 1.62 12.71
N LYS A 145 -14.70 1.46 12.83
CA LYS A 145 -13.86 2.05 13.88
C LYS A 145 -12.70 2.80 13.27
N ARG A 146 -12.12 3.74 14.04
CA ARG A 146 -10.93 4.52 13.65
C ARG A 146 -11.10 5.25 12.31
N ALA A 147 -12.33 5.62 11.96
CA ALA A 147 -12.62 6.27 10.68
C ALA A 147 -11.80 7.56 10.50
N ASP A 148 -11.63 8.35 11.55
CA ASP A 148 -10.86 9.60 11.48
C ASP A 148 -9.37 9.37 11.23
N HIS A 149 -8.80 8.31 11.82
CA HIS A 149 -7.42 7.93 11.54
C HIS A 149 -7.23 7.55 10.06
N ILE A 150 -8.11 6.70 9.52
CA ILE A 150 -8.02 6.30 8.11
C ILE A 150 -8.27 7.49 7.17
N ARG A 151 -9.22 8.37 7.48
CA ARG A 151 -9.45 9.61 6.74
C ARG A 151 -8.23 10.52 6.76
N ALA A 152 -7.55 10.63 7.90
CA ALA A 152 -6.31 11.41 8.00
C ALA A 152 -5.18 10.82 7.15
N VAL A 153 -5.03 9.48 7.12
CA VAL A 153 -4.06 8.81 6.23
C VAL A 153 -4.39 9.06 4.76
N VAL A 154 -5.66 8.94 4.36
CA VAL A 154 -6.11 9.26 2.99
C VAL A 154 -5.86 10.73 2.64
N ALA A 155 -6.15 11.66 3.55
CA ALA A 155 -5.87 13.08 3.32
C ALA A 155 -4.36 13.36 3.20
N ALA A 156 -3.52 12.66 3.98
CA ALA A 156 -2.07 12.76 3.87
C ALA A 156 -1.57 12.24 2.50
N HIS A 157 -2.07 11.08 2.07
CA HIS A 157 -1.78 10.54 0.74
C HIS A 157 -2.07 11.56 -0.37
N ASP A 158 -3.27 12.13 -0.36
CA ASP A 158 -3.71 13.08 -1.39
C ASP A 158 -2.90 14.38 -1.36
N ALA A 159 -2.35 14.76 -0.20
CA ALA A 159 -1.51 15.95 -0.04
C ALA A 159 -0.03 15.73 -0.41
N PHE A 160 0.53 14.56 -0.10
CA PHE A 160 1.98 14.29 -0.24
C PHE A 160 2.33 13.47 -1.48
N ASN A 161 1.38 12.76 -2.08
CA ASN A 161 1.62 11.91 -3.24
C ASN A 161 0.68 12.29 -4.41
N PRO A 162 1.01 13.34 -5.18
CA PRO A 162 0.17 13.81 -6.28
C PRO A 162 0.04 12.82 -7.45
N ARG A 163 0.85 11.76 -7.47
CA ARG A 163 0.82 10.71 -8.49
C ARG A 163 0.06 9.46 -8.01
N LEU A 164 -0.37 9.44 -6.74
CA LEU A 164 -1.10 8.31 -6.19
C LEU A 164 -2.42 8.13 -6.94
N ARG A 165 -2.57 6.99 -7.60
CA ARG A 165 -3.83 6.65 -8.25
C ARG A 165 -4.83 6.16 -7.22
N VAL A 166 -6.11 6.37 -7.50
CA VAL A 166 -7.19 5.79 -6.71
C VAL A 166 -7.85 4.70 -7.54
N ILE A 167 -7.76 3.46 -7.08
CA ILE A 167 -8.49 2.34 -7.67
C ILE A 167 -9.87 2.32 -7.03
N HIS A 168 -10.91 2.42 -7.86
CA HIS A 168 -12.30 2.28 -7.47
C HIS A 168 -12.76 0.86 -7.85
N PRO A 169 -12.80 -0.10 -6.91
CA PRO A 169 -13.08 -1.49 -7.26
C PRO A 169 -14.52 -1.72 -7.75
N ASP A 170 -15.44 -0.83 -7.37
CA ASP A 170 -16.86 -0.89 -7.76
C ASP A 170 -17.18 -0.13 -9.06
N ALA A 171 -16.20 0.58 -9.65
CA ALA A 171 -16.41 1.27 -10.92
C ALA A 171 -16.31 0.26 -12.06
N THR A 172 -17.46 -0.19 -12.57
CA THR A 172 -17.52 -0.95 -13.82
C THR A 172 -16.86 -0.12 -14.93
N ALA A 173 -15.94 -0.76 -15.66
CA ALA A 173 -15.35 -0.20 -16.88
C ALA A 173 -16.37 -0.21 -18.02
#